data_AF-A0A076H4D8-F1
#
_entry.id   AF-A0A076H4D8-F1
#
_cell.length_a   1.000
_cell.length_b   1.000
_cell.length_c   1.000
_cell.angle_alpha   90.00
_cell.angle_beta   90.00
_cell.angle_gamma   90.00
#
_symmetry.space_group_name_H-M   'P 1'
#
loop_
_entity.id
_entity.type
_entity.pdbx_description
1 polymer ?
#
loop_
_entity_poly.entity_id
_entity_poly.type
_entity_poly.pdbx_seq_one_letter_code
_entity_poly.pdbx_strand_id
1 'polypeptide(L)'
;MTSSPLTTLPMHSVSLCFGLIIVLASAALASDDALASDASVARKVARIELARSIRSFAASTLANGQCLVKAGRLSQRQINEAMPIALRELGISPTVLTNPQVIKAAGMLQDELDDDCGLTSMDADRALELVNDEL
;
A
#
# COMPACT_ATOMS: atom_id res chain seq x y z
N MET A 1 -44.74 -31.95 -60.09
CA MET A 1 -45.62 -33.09 -59.75
C MET A 1 -44.87 -33.93 -58.74
N THR A 2 -45.30 -33.88 -57.47
CA THR A 2 -45.82 -35.04 -56.69
C THR A 2 -44.69 -35.98 -56.25
N SER A 3 -44.48 -36.38 -55.01
CA SER A 3 -45.20 -36.26 -53.74
C SER A 3 -44.35 -37.03 -52.71
N SER A 4 -44.46 -36.70 -51.43
CA SER A 4 -43.91 -37.47 -50.31
C SER A 4 -44.31 -38.95 -50.36
N PRO A 5 -43.61 -39.82 -49.60
CA PRO A 5 -44.36 -40.44 -48.51
C PRO A 5 -43.63 -40.47 -47.16
N LEU A 6 -44.52 -40.50 -46.18
CA LEU A 6 -44.39 -40.54 -44.73
C LEU A 6 -44.03 -41.96 -44.25
N THR A 7 -43.05 -42.12 -43.36
CA THR A 7 -43.04 -43.26 -42.42
C THR A 7 -42.23 -42.95 -41.14
N THR A 8 -42.98 -42.63 -40.08
CA THR A 8 -42.87 -43.11 -38.70
C THR A 8 -41.48 -43.33 -38.07
N LEU A 9 -41.12 -42.49 -37.09
CA LEU A 9 -40.21 -42.86 -36.00
C LEU A 9 -41.03 -43.00 -34.70
N PRO A 10 -40.84 -44.07 -33.92
CA PRO A 10 -41.59 -44.32 -32.70
C PRO A 10 -41.13 -43.41 -31.55
N MET A 11 -42.12 -42.86 -30.85
CA MET A 11 -42.01 -42.45 -29.44
C MET A 11 -41.39 -43.60 -28.63
N HIS A 12 -40.26 -43.38 -27.98
CA HIS A 12 -39.92 -44.06 -26.73
C HIS A 12 -39.13 -43.13 -25.82
N SER A 13 -39.63 -43.03 -24.60
CA SER A 13 -38.86 -42.81 -23.38
C SER A 13 -38.43 -41.37 -23.06
N VAL A 14 -39.41 -40.64 -22.54
CA VAL A 14 -39.21 -39.75 -21.39
C VAL A 14 -38.49 -40.55 -20.29
N SER A 15 -37.22 -40.27 -20.04
CA SER A 15 -36.56 -40.66 -18.79
C SER A 15 -35.25 -39.89 -18.60
N LEU A 16 -35.05 -39.39 -17.39
CA LEU A 16 -33.90 -38.64 -16.86
C LEU A 16 -33.78 -37.14 -17.21
N CYS A 17 -34.86 -36.39 -16.99
CA CYS A 17 -34.72 -35.17 -16.20
C CYS A 17 -34.43 -35.58 -14.74
N PHE A 18 -33.66 -34.78 -14.00
CA PHE A 18 -33.26 -34.94 -12.58
C PHE A 18 -31.92 -35.65 -12.27
N GLY A 19 -30.89 -35.46 -13.09
CA GLY A 19 -29.51 -35.87 -12.73
C GLY A 19 -28.48 -34.75 -12.57
N LEU A 20 -28.83 -33.48 -12.86
CA LEU A 20 -27.84 -32.41 -13.07
C LEU A 20 -28.04 -31.15 -12.21
N ILE A 21 -28.70 -31.22 -11.05
CA ILE A 21 -28.98 -29.99 -10.26
C ILE A 21 -28.87 -30.20 -8.75
N ILE A 22 -27.86 -30.91 -8.20
CA ILE A 22 -27.53 -30.75 -6.76
C ILE A 22 -26.04 -31.07 -6.48
N VAL A 23 -25.07 -30.30 -6.99
CA VAL A 23 -23.77 -30.08 -6.29
C VAL A 23 -23.12 -28.78 -6.80
N LEU A 24 -23.75 -27.62 -6.61
CA LEU A 24 -23.11 -26.31 -6.88
C LEU A 24 -23.47 -25.24 -5.83
N ALA A 25 -24.02 -25.65 -4.68
CA ALA A 25 -24.37 -24.73 -3.59
C ALA A 25 -23.28 -24.62 -2.49
N SER A 26 -22.28 -25.49 -2.47
CA SER A 26 -21.26 -25.52 -1.41
C SER A 26 -20.00 -24.69 -1.71
N ALA A 27 -19.82 -24.20 -2.94
CA ALA A 27 -18.65 -23.39 -3.31
C ALA A 27 -18.80 -21.89 -3.00
N ALA A 28 -20.04 -21.40 -2.82
CA ALA A 28 -20.29 -19.98 -2.54
C ALA A 28 -19.84 -19.58 -1.12
N LEU A 29 -20.07 -20.44 -0.12
CA LEU A 29 -19.73 -20.13 1.28
C LEU A 29 -18.23 -20.17 1.58
N ALA A 30 -17.45 -20.95 0.83
CA ALA A 30 -15.98 -20.97 0.96
C ALA A 30 -15.30 -19.81 0.21
N SER A 31 -15.96 -19.27 -0.82
CA SER A 31 -15.42 -18.16 -1.63
C SER A 31 -15.54 -16.82 -0.90
N ASP A 32 -16.61 -16.60 -0.15
CA ASP A 32 -16.81 -15.36 0.61
C ASP A 32 -15.82 -15.21 1.78
N ASP A 33 -15.50 -16.29 2.49
CA ASP A 33 -14.54 -16.25 3.61
C ASP A 33 -13.10 -16.05 3.11
N ALA A 34 -12.74 -16.69 1.98
CA ALA A 34 -11.46 -16.47 1.31
C ALA A 34 -11.31 -15.02 0.82
N LEU A 35 -12.32 -14.46 0.14
CA LEU A 35 -12.31 -13.07 -0.34
C LEU A 35 -12.34 -12.04 0.81
N ALA A 36 -13.08 -12.31 1.89
CA ALA A 36 -13.09 -11.48 3.09
C ALA A 36 -11.73 -11.49 3.81
N SER A 37 -11.08 -12.66 3.87
CA SER A 37 -9.73 -12.80 4.42
C SER A 37 -8.70 -12.01 3.60
N ASP A 38 -8.79 -12.05 2.28
CA ASP A 38 -7.91 -11.31 1.35
C ASP A 38 -8.09 -9.79 1.49
N ALA A 39 -9.34 -9.31 1.53
CA ALA A 39 -9.63 -7.90 1.74
C ALA A 39 -9.17 -7.38 3.12
N SER A 40 -9.18 -8.24 4.15
CA SER A 40 -8.66 -7.91 5.49
C SER A 40 -7.14 -7.82 5.48
N VAL A 41 -6.46 -8.75 4.80
CA VAL A 41 -5.00 -8.73 4.62
C VAL A 41 -4.58 -7.50 3.82
N ALA A 42 -5.23 -7.21 2.69
CA ALA A 42 -4.97 -6.04 1.87
C ALA A 42 -5.12 -4.72 2.67
N ARG A 43 -6.16 -4.61 3.50
CA ARG A 43 -6.34 -3.46 4.40
C ARG A 43 -5.22 -3.33 5.43
N LYS A 44 -4.71 -4.44 5.98
CA LYS A 44 -3.58 -4.41 6.92
C LYS A 44 -2.30 -3.97 6.21
N VAL A 45 -1.99 -4.53 5.05
CA VAL A 45 -0.84 -4.15 4.24
C VAL A 45 -0.90 -2.66 3.87
N ALA A 46 -2.05 -2.17 3.41
CA ALA A 46 -2.24 -0.76 3.08
C ALA A 46 -1.97 0.17 4.28
N ARG A 47 -2.38 -0.22 5.50
CA ARG A 47 -2.07 0.56 6.72
C ARG A 47 -0.59 0.56 7.04
N ILE A 48 0.10 -0.56 6.84
CA ILE A 48 1.54 -0.67 7.07
C ILE A 48 2.30 0.20 6.08
N GLU A 49 1.99 0.10 4.79
CA GLU A 49 2.64 0.92 3.75
C GLU A 49 2.34 2.42 3.93
N LEU A 50 1.13 2.78 4.35
CA LEU A 50 0.82 4.16 4.72
C LEU A 50 1.67 4.65 5.90
N ALA A 51 1.77 3.85 6.97
CA ALA A 51 2.59 4.19 8.13
C ALA A 51 4.08 4.32 7.76
N ARG A 52 4.57 3.46 6.86
CA ARG A 52 5.92 3.55 6.29
C ARG A 52 6.12 4.82 5.49
N SER A 53 5.21 5.14 4.58
CA SER A 53 5.27 6.36 3.78
C SER A 53 5.27 7.61 4.66
N ILE A 54 4.45 7.63 5.72
CA ILE A 54 4.42 8.74 6.69
C ILE A 54 5.76 8.87 7.43
N ARG A 55 6.34 7.76 7.90
CA ARG A 55 7.64 7.77 8.58
C ARG A 55 8.75 8.23 7.64
N SER A 56 8.75 7.74 6.40
CA SER A 56 9.72 8.11 5.37
C SER A 56 9.65 9.61 5.06
N PHE A 57 8.45 10.12 4.83
CA PHE A 57 8.22 11.54 4.58
C PHE A 57 8.69 12.41 5.77
N ALA A 58 8.32 12.01 6.99
CA ALA A 58 8.72 12.72 8.20
C ALA A 58 10.24 12.71 8.39
N ALA A 59 10.91 11.58 8.14
CA ALA A 59 12.35 11.44 8.26
C ALA A 59 13.08 12.33 7.25
N SER A 60 12.67 12.31 5.98
CA SER A 60 13.24 13.18 4.93
C SER A 60 13.01 14.66 5.23
N THR A 61 11.81 15.02 5.70
CA THR A 61 11.50 16.41 6.10
C THR A 61 12.39 16.85 7.26
N LEU A 62 12.56 16.00 8.27
CA LEU A 62 13.40 16.27 9.42
C LEU A 62 14.88 16.42 9.02
N ALA A 63 15.39 15.52 8.19
CA ALA A 63 16.76 15.56 7.68
C ALA A 63 17.04 16.85 6.91
N ASN A 64 16.16 17.20 5.95
CA ASN A 64 16.25 18.42 5.17
C ASN A 64 16.21 19.67 6.06
N GLY A 65 15.26 19.75 6.99
CA GLY A 65 15.15 20.87 7.92
C GLY A 65 16.39 21.05 8.80
N GLN A 66 16.95 19.95 9.30
CA GLN A 66 18.20 19.97 10.07
C GLN A 66 19.40 20.39 9.22
N CYS A 67 19.49 19.95 7.97
CA CYS A 67 20.53 20.40 7.04
C CYS A 67 20.43 21.92 6.81
N LEU A 68 19.23 22.45 6.56
CA LEU A 68 19.02 23.89 6.37
C LEU A 68 19.43 24.71 7.59
N VAL A 69 19.26 24.16 8.81
CA VAL A 69 19.75 24.79 10.04
C VAL A 69 21.27 24.78 10.12
N LYS A 70 21.91 23.63 9.83
CA LYS A 70 23.38 23.52 9.81
C LYS A 70 24.00 24.46 8.77
N ALA A 71 23.37 24.60 7.61
CA ALA A 71 23.78 25.50 6.53
C ALA A 71 23.49 26.98 6.83
N GLY A 72 22.87 27.33 7.96
CA GLY A 72 22.53 28.70 8.34
C GLY A 72 21.41 29.33 7.51
N ARG A 73 20.69 28.54 6.70
CA ARG A 73 19.58 28.99 5.84
C ARG A 73 18.27 29.13 6.61
N LEU A 74 18.12 28.38 7.70
CA LEU A 74 17.02 28.48 8.65
C LEU A 74 17.53 28.49 10.08
N SER A 75 16.80 29.12 10.99
CA SER A 75 17.01 28.97 12.43
C SER A 75 16.29 27.73 12.96
N GLN A 76 16.80 27.16 14.06
CA GLN A 76 16.13 26.05 14.75
C GLN A 76 14.68 26.41 15.13
N ARG A 77 14.44 27.67 15.50
CA ARG A 77 13.10 28.16 15.85
C ARG A 77 12.15 28.07 14.65
N GLN A 78 12.58 28.52 13.47
CA GLN A 78 11.76 28.47 12.26
C GLN A 78 11.36 27.04 11.90
N ILE A 79 12.30 26.08 12.00
CA ILE A 79 11.99 24.67 11.76
C ILE A 79 11.00 24.11 12.78
N ASN A 80 11.22 24.39 14.08
CA ASN A 80 10.33 23.92 15.14
C ASN A 80 8.89 24.45 15.02
N GLU A 81 8.72 25.63 14.44
CA GLU A 81 7.41 26.24 14.18
C GLU A 81 6.78 25.73 12.87
N ALA A 82 7.56 25.67 11.78
CA ALA A 82 7.05 25.34 10.44
C ALA A 82 6.77 23.84 10.23
N MET A 83 7.63 22.96 10.73
CA MET A 83 7.55 21.52 10.44
C MET A 83 6.26 20.87 10.98
N PRO A 84 5.81 21.16 12.22
CA PRO A 84 4.52 20.67 12.70
C PRO A 84 3.33 21.18 11.90
N ILE A 85 3.41 22.38 11.31
CA ILE A 85 2.35 22.94 10.46
C ILE A 85 2.28 22.16 9.16
N ALA A 86 3.40 22.00 8.46
CA ALA A 86 3.48 21.26 7.20
C ALA A 86 2.98 19.81 7.35
N LEU A 87 3.33 19.13 8.45
CA LEU A 87 2.82 17.78 8.72
C LEU A 87 1.29 17.76 8.89
N ARG A 88 0.72 18.70 9.63
CA ARG A 88 -0.73 18.78 9.83
C ARG A 88 -1.48 19.07 8.53
N GLU A 89 -0.93 19.89 7.64
CA GLU A 89 -1.51 20.15 6.31
C GLU A 89 -1.61 18.89 5.46
N LEU A 90 -0.71 17.94 5.67
CA LEU A 90 -0.70 16.63 5.01
C LEU A 90 -1.49 15.55 5.77
N GLY A 91 -2.20 15.93 6.86
CA GLY A 91 -2.93 14.98 7.70
C GLY A 91 -2.04 14.08 8.57
N ILE A 92 -0.77 14.44 8.74
CA ILE A 92 0.21 13.69 9.53
C ILE A 92 0.32 14.32 10.93
N SER A 93 0.20 13.50 11.97
CA SER A 93 0.41 13.97 13.35
C SER A 93 1.88 14.40 13.55
N PRO A 94 2.16 15.61 14.07
CA PRO A 94 3.53 16.04 14.37
C PRO A 94 4.27 15.15 15.37
N THR A 95 3.55 14.35 16.17
CA THR A 95 4.15 13.35 17.07
C THR A 95 4.98 12.30 16.33
N VAL A 96 4.81 12.16 15.01
CA VAL A 96 5.67 11.31 14.18
C VAL A 96 7.14 11.74 14.25
N LEU A 97 7.43 13.03 14.46
CA LEU A 97 8.79 13.57 14.56
C LEU A 97 9.50 13.12 15.84
N THR A 98 8.75 12.71 16.86
CA THR A 98 9.32 12.16 18.11
C THR A 98 9.46 10.64 18.06
N ASN A 99 9.13 9.99 16.94
CA ASN A 99 9.31 8.56 16.77
C ASN A 99 10.82 8.24 16.65
N PRO A 100 11.39 7.35 17.47
CA PRO A 100 12.81 7.00 17.41
C PRO A 100 13.29 6.53 16.03
N GLN A 101 12.47 5.79 15.29
CA GLN A 101 12.82 5.32 13.94
C GLN A 101 12.89 6.48 12.94
N VAL A 102 12.01 7.47 13.08
CA VAL A 102 12.03 8.67 12.22
C VAL A 102 13.28 9.49 12.51
N ILE A 103 13.65 9.64 13.78
CA ILE A 103 14.88 10.34 14.18
C ILE A 103 16.12 9.62 13.63
N LYS A 104 16.17 8.29 13.77
CA LYS A 104 17.28 7.47 13.28
C LYS A 104 17.39 7.54 11.75
N ALA A 105 16.29 7.32 11.03
CA ALA A 105 16.25 7.42 9.57
C ALA A 105 16.63 8.83 9.09
N ALA A 106 16.16 9.89 9.75
CA ALA A 106 16.55 11.26 9.42
C ALA A 106 18.06 11.48 9.60
N GLY A 107 18.65 10.91 10.66
CA GLY A 107 20.08 10.94 10.88
C GLY A 107 20.87 10.22 9.78
N MET A 108 20.41 9.05 9.35
CA MET A 108 21.01 8.29 8.25
C MET A 108 20.91 9.01 6.90
N LEU A 109 19.82 9.77 6.68
CA LEU A 109 19.63 10.58 5.46
C LEU A 109 20.52 11.82 5.42
N GLN A 110 21.07 12.29 6.54
CA GLN A 110 21.93 13.49 6.58
C GLN A 110 23.13 13.37 5.64
N ASP A 111 23.72 12.18 5.57
CA ASP A 111 24.93 11.92 4.78
C ASP A 111 24.65 11.86 3.27
N GLU A 112 23.36 11.76 2.89
CA GLU A 112 22.89 11.69 1.50
C GLU A 112 22.43 13.06 0.97
N LEU A 113 22.46 14.11 1.82
CA LEU A 113 22.08 15.46 1.45
C LEU A 113 23.28 16.24 0.89
N ASP A 114 23.07 16.96 -0.20
CA ASP A 114 24.07 17.91 -0.74
C ASP A 114 24.09 19.24 0.03
N ASP A 115 24.96 20.15 -0.41
CA ASP A 115 25.10 21.50 0.15
C ASP A 115 23.82 22.34 0.01
N ASP A 116 22.96 22.02 -0.96
CA ASP A 116 21.64 22.64 -1.15
C ASP A 116 20.56 21.99 -0.28
N CYS A 117 20.92 20.99 0.53
CA CYS A 117 20.05 20.14 1.32
C CYS A 117 19.05 19.32 0.49
N GLY A 118 19.34 19.10 -0.79
CA GLY A 118 18.63 18.17 -1.65
C GLY A 118 19.14 16.75 -1.42
N LEU A 119 18.26 15.75 -1.56
CA LEU A 119 18.72 14.36 -1.63
C LEU A 119 19.52 14.19 -2.92
N THR A 120 20.78 13.79 -2.77
CA THR A 120 21.58 13.32 -3.89
C THR A 120 21.01 11.99 -4.40
N SER A 121 21.51 11.51 -5.55
CA SER A 121 21.15 10.17 -6.01
C SER A 121 21.65 9.13 -5.01
N MET A 122 20.79 8.77 -4.06
CA MET A 122 21.05 7.74 -3.08
C MET A 122 21.17 6.38 -3.77
N ASP A 123 22.19 5.62 -3.38
CA ASP A 123 22.40 4.27 -3.89
C ASP A 123 21.22 3.34 -3.53
N ALA A 124 20.90 2.40 -4.43
CA ALA A 124 19.73 1.53 -4.27
C ALA A 124 19.85 0.59 -3.06
N ASP A 125 21.05 0.09 -2.75
CA ASP A 125 21.29 -0.78 -1.60
C ASP A 125 21.14 0.01 -0.30
N ARG A 126 21.62 1.27 -0.30
CA ARG A 126 21.45 2.19 0.83
C ARG A 126 20.00 2.59 1.07
N ALA A 127 19.24 2.82 -0.01
CA ALA A 127 17.80 3.06 0.06
C ALA A 127 17.05 1.84 0.62
N LEU A 128 17.46 0.63 0.23
CA LEU A 128 16.91 -0.63 0.75
C LEU A 128 17.19 -0.81 2.24
N GLU A 129 18.39 -0.50 2.71
CA GLU A 129 18.74 -0.52 4.14
C GLU A 129 17.85 0.43 4.94
N LEU A 130 17.70 1.67 4.48
CA LEU A 130 16.81 2.66 5.10
C LEU A 130 15.35 2.19 5.16
N VAL A 131 14.85 1.58 4.09
CA VAL A 131 13.48 1.07 4.02
C VAL A 131 13.28 -0.14 4.93
N ASN A 132 14.23 -1.08 4.96
CA ASN A 132 14.08 -2.32 5.70
C ASN A 132 14.32 -2.16 7.21
N ASP A 133 15.28 -1.34 7.59
CA ASP A 133 15.71 -1.26 8.98
C ASP A 133 14.87 -0.26 9.79
N GLU A 134 14.35 0.80 9.15
CA GLU A 134 13.78 1.94 9.87
C GLU A 134 12.37 2.36 9.44
N LEU A 135 11.96 2.10 8.18
CA LEU A 135 10.76 2.72 7.60
C LEU A 135 9.57 1.78 7.34
#